data_AF-V5GUY9-F1
#
_entry.id   AF-V5GUY9-F1
#
_cell.length_a   1.000
_cell.length_b   1.000
_cell.length_c   1.000
_cell.angle_alpha   90.00
_cell.angle_beta   90.00
_cell.angle_gamma   90.00
#
_symmetry.space_group_name_H-M   'P 1'
#
loop_
_entity.id
_entity.type
_entity.pdbx_description
1 polymer ?
#
loop_
_entity_poly.entity_id
_entity_poly.type
_entity_poly.pdbx_seq_one_letter_code
_entity_poly.pdbx_strand_id
1 'polypeptide(L)'
;MYRLVEEVKDLFKTELENDDVFMAPVFSEFCLNVVQKSRGGNQEVEVEYRAVELDVNKMRVKFPCQLFIDGRFIDAENGKVLPTVNPATEEVICDVQCASKNDVDKAVAAAKMAFEVGEWSKISARERGQLLFRLADLMQQHREELATIESIDSGAVYTLALKTHVGMSIETWRYFAGWTDKIQGSTIPVSHARPNRNLSFTKREPIGVCALITPWNYPLMMLSWKMAACLAAGNTVIIKPAQVCPLTALKFAELSVRAGIPPGVINVLPGTGSVTG
;
A
#
# COMPACT_ATOMS: atom_id res chain seq x y z
N MET A 1 4.24 -33.27 20.31
CA MET A 1 4.35 -31.88 19.84
C MET A 1 5.73 -31.29 20.15
N TYR A 2 6.20 -31.33 21.41
CA TYR A 2 7.53 -30.85 21.80
C TYR A 2 8.70 -31.34 20.93
N ARG A 3 8.80 -32.65 20.67
CA ARG A 3 9.86 -33.25 19.85
C ARG A 3 9.88 -32.77 18.38
N LEU A 4 8.70 -32.49 17.82
CA LEU A 4 8.59 -31.96 16.45
C LEU A 4 9.13 -30.52 16.37
N VAL A 5 8.86 -29.71 17.39
CA VAL A 5 9.32 -28.31 17.46
C VAL A 5 10.84 -28.25 17.61
N GLU A 6 11.42 -29.11 18.45
CA GLU A 6 12.88 -29.20 18.62
C GLU A 6 13.58 -29.68 17.34
N GLU A 7 13.07 -30.72 16.66
CA GLU A 7 13.64 -31.19 15.39
C GLU A 7 13.57 -30.11 14.29
N VAL A 8 12.49 -29.31 14.26
CA VAL A 8 12.35 -28.20 13.31
C VAL A 8 13.31 -27.04 13.63
N LYS A 9 13.51 -26.70 14.91
CA LYS A 9 14.51 -25.69 15.34
C LYS A 9 15.91 -26.09 14.89
N ASP A 10 16.27 -27.35 15.09
CA ASP A 10 17.59 -27.87 14.75
C ASP A 10 17.81 -27.95 13.23
N LEU A 11 16.80 -28.40 12.47
CA LEU A 11 16.89 -28.55 11.01
C LEU A 11 16.95 -27.20 10.27
N PHE A 12 16.19 -26.20 10.72
CA PHE A 12 16.07 -24.91 10.04
C PHE A 12 16.88 -23.77 10.69
N LYS A 13 17.54 -24.02 11.83
CA LYS A 13 18.28 -23.02 12.62
C LYS A 13 17.45 -21.78 12.93
N THR A 14 16.19 -21.99 13.31
CA THR A 14 15.20 -20.92 13.51
C THR A 14 14.84 -20.80 14.99
N GLU A 15 14.73 -19.58 15.51
CA GLU A 15 14.17 -19.33 16.84
C GLU A 15 12.63 -19.41 16.78
N LEU A 16 12.07 -20.50 17.31
CA LEU A 16 10.62 -20.69 17.49
C LEU A 16 10.29 -20.62 18.99
N GLU A 17 9.42 -19.71 19.38
CA GLU A 17 8.89 -19.61 20.74
C GLU A 17 7.66 -20.51 20.90
N ASN A 18 7.29 -20.83 22.14
CA ASN A 18 6.14 -21.71 22.40
C ASN A 18 4.82 -21.09 21.92
N ASP A 19 4.72 -19.75 21.92
CA ASP A 19 3.54 -19.03 21.44
C ASP A 19 3.33 -19.17 19.92
N ASP A 20 4.41 -19.27 19.13
CA ASP A 20 4.33 -19.46 17.67
C ASP A 20 3.68 -20.80 17.29
N VAL A 21 3.89 -21.81 18.12
CA VAL A 21 3.33 -23.16 17.96
C VAL A 21 1.88 -23.19 18.41
N PHE A 22 1.56 -22.43 19.46
CA PHE A 22 0.22 -22.37 20.04
C PHE A 22 -0.76 -21.57 19.16
N MET A 23 -0.29 -20.49 18.54
CA MET A 23 -1.08 -19.63 17.65
C MET A 23 -1.31 -20.21 16.25
N ALA A 24 -0.63 -21.31 15.90
CA ALA A 24 -0.78 -22.03 14.63
C ALA A 24 -1.24 -23.48 14.87
N PRO A 25 -2.49 -23.69 15.33
CA PRO A 25 -2.98 -25.02 15.72
C PRO A 25 -3.12 -25.98 14.53
N VAL A 26 -3.11 -25.47 13.30
CA VAL A 26 -3.18 -26.27 12.07
C VAL A 26 -1.77 -26.49 11.50
N PHE A 27 -1.45 -27.74 11.15
CA PHE A 27 -0.11 -28.11 10.66
C PHE A 27 0.36 -27.28 9.45
N SER A 28 -0.54 -26.89 8.55
CA SER A 28 -0.22 -26.00 7.43
C SER A 28 0.16 -24.58 7.86
N GLU A 29 -0.50 -24.03 8.87
CA GLU A 29 -0.18 -22.72 9.44
C GLU A 29 1.16 -22.77 10.18
N PHE A 30 1.41 -23.86 10.92
CA PHE A 30 2.69 -24.10 11.57
C PHE A 30 3.85 -24.15 10.56
N CYS A 31 3.71 -24.94 9.48
CA CYS A 31 4.71 -25.00 8.42
C CYS A 31 4.95 -23.64 7.75
N LEU A 32 3.90 -22.84 7.54
CA LEU A 32 4.02 -21.48 7.01
C LEU A 32 4.77 -20.56 7.98
N ASN A 33 4.46 -20.60 9.28
CA ASN A 33 5.13 -19.81 10.31
C ASN A 33 6.62 -20.17 10.43
N VAL A 34 6.96 -21.46 10.37
CA VAL A 34 8.35 -21.95 10.38
C VAL A 34 9.11 -21.48 9.14
N VAL A 35 8.49 -21.57 7.95
CA VAL A 35 9.09 -21.11 6.69
C VAL A 35 9.22 -19.59 6.66
N GLN A 36 8.28 -18.87 7.26
CA GLN A 36 8.36 -17.42 7.44
C GLN A 36 9.54 -17.08 8.35
N LYS A 37 9.57 -17.55 9.61
CA LYS A 37 10.66 -17.24 10.55
C LYS A 37 12.04 -17.68 10.05
N SER A 38 12.17 -18.84 9.41
CA SER A 38 13.47 -19.32 8.89
C SER A 38 14.03 -18.46 7.75
N ARG A 39 13.18 -17.69 7.07
CA ARG A 39 13.58 -16.69 6.07
C ARG A 39 13.87 -15.31 6.67
N GLY A 40 14.07 -15.23 7.99
CA GLY A 40 14.12 -13.97 8.73
C GLY A 40 12.75 -13.28 8.78
N GLY A 41 11.70 -14.10 8.85
CA GLY A 41 10.31 -13.72 8.61
C GLY A 41 9.88 -12.48 9.36
N ASN A 42 9.02 -11.70 8.67
CA ASN A 42 8.27 -10.56 9.20
C ASN A 42 8.44 -10.43 10.71
N GLN A 43 9.47 -9.69 11.16
CA GLN A 43 9.19 -8.80 12.26
C GLN A 43 7.96 -8.04 11.79
N GLU A 44 6.82 -8.25 12.46
CA GLU A 44 5.66 -7.40 12.20
C GLU A 44 6.20 -5.98 12.26
N VAL A 45 6.31 -5.34 11.10
CA VAL A 45 6.89 -4.01 11.02
C VAL A 45 5.91 -3.13 11.77
N GLU A 46 6.26 -2.82 13.01
CA GLU A 46 5.42 -1.99 13.86
C GLU A 46 5.42 -0.59 13.27
N VAL A 47 4.28 -0.21 12.69
CA VAL A 47 4.12 1.10 12.08
C VAL A 47 3.65 2.06 13.15
N GLU A 48 4.53 2.95 13.60
CA GLU A 48 4.18 3.98 14.58
C GLU A 48 3.34 5.08 13.92
N TYR A 49 2.17 5.35 14.50
CA TYR A 49 1.31 6.49 14.15
C TYR A 49 0.38 6.84 15.30
N ARG A 50 -0.11 8.08 15.30
CA ARG A 50 -1.21 8.50 16.19
C ARG A 50 -2.49 7.79 15.77
N ALA A 51 -2.83 6.74 16.50
CA ALA A 51 -3.98 5.90 16.22
C ALA A 51 -5.28 6.58 16.68
N VAL A 52 -6.28 6.53 15.80
CA VAL A 52 -7.69 6.71 16.16
C VAL A 52 -8.30 5.33 16.26
N GLU A 53 -9.00 5.06 17.36
CA GLU A 53 -9.64 3.78 17.64
C GLU A 53 -11.13 3.98 17.87
N LEU A 54 -11.94 3.16 17.21
CA LEU A 54 -13.39 3.23 17.28
C LEU A 54 -13.98 1.82 17.42
N ASP A 55 -14.94 1.66 18.33
CA ASP A 55 -15.75 0.45 18.44
C ASP A 55 -16.99 0.59 17.55
N VAL A 56 -16.93 0.00 16.35
CA VAL A 56 -17.99 0.10 15.34
C VAL A 56 -18.14 -1.23 14.60
N ASN A 57 -19.34 -1.56 14.14
CA ASN A 57 -19.60 -2.81 13.42
C ASN A 57 -19.13 -4.08 14.17
N LYS A 58 -19.25 -4.07 15.51
CA LYS A 58 -18.82 -5.16 16.42
C LYS A 58 -17.31 -5.47 16.34
N MET A 59 -16.49 -4.51 15.92
CA MET A 59 -15.04 -4.61 15.89
C MET A 59 -14.39 -3.30 16.35
N ARG A 60 -13.18 -3.40 16.90
CA ARG A 60 -12.35 -2.23 17.19
C ARG A 60 -11.50 -1.94 15.97
N VAL A 61 -11.79 -0.87 15.25
CA VAL A 61 -10.99 -0.43 14.09
C VAL A 61 -9.90 0.52 14.55
N LYS A 62 -8.71 0.41 13.95
CA LYS A 62 -7.56 1.27 14.27
C LYS A 62 -6.98 1.83 12.98
N PHE A 63 -6.90 3.16 12.89
CA PHE A 63 -6.39 3.81 11.68
C PHE A 63 -5.60 5.10 11.98
N PRO A 64 -4.67 5.48 11.09
CA PRO A 64 -3.90 6.72 11.22
C PRO A 64 -4.71 7.95 10.78
N CYS A 65 -4.37 9.11 11.34
CA CYS A 65 -4.93 10.43 10.97
C CYS A 65 -3.87 11.44 10.52
N GLN A 66 -2.65 10.98 10.26
CA GLN A 66 -1.49 11.80 9.91
C GLN A 66 -1.20 11.79 8.40
N LEU A 67 -0.32 12.67 7.93
CA LEU A 67 0.21 12.57 6.56
C LEU A 67 1.11 11.33 6.49
N PHE A 68 1.16 10.67 5.34
CA PHE A 68 2.11 9.58 5.12
C PHE A 68 3.17 10.01 4.12
N ILE A 69 4.40 10.22 4.61
CA ILE A 69 5.53 10.68 3.79
C ILE A 69 6.74 9.82 4.13
N ASP A 70 7.43 9.33 3.10
CA ASP A 70 8.67 8.57 3.23
C ASP A 70 8.56 7.36 4.18
N GLY A 71 7.45 6.61 4.06
CA GLY A 71 7.21 5.42 4.88
C GLY A 71 6.81 5.70 6.34
N ARG A 72 6.55 6.97 6.71
CA ARG A 72 6.23 7.37 8.08
C ARG A 72 4.97 8.23 8.15
N PHE A 73 4.28 8.14 9.28
CA PHE A 73 3.18 9.02 9.61
C PHE A 73 3.69 10.26 10.34
N ILE A 74 3.45 11.44 9.75
CA ILE A 74 3.92 12.72 10.28
C ILE A 74 2.80 13.77 10.33
N ASP A 75 2.90 14.69 11.29
CA ASP A 75 1.99 15.84 11.36
C ASP A 75 2.29 16.86 10.26
N ALA A 76 1.26 17.59 9.84
CA ALA A 76 1.44 18.69 8.89
C ALA A 76 2.29 19.81 9.53
N GLU A 77 3.11 20.50 8.74
CA GLU A 77 4.10 21.46 9.25
C GLU A 77 3.52 22.56 10.15
N ASN A 78 2.28 22.99 9.89
CA ASN A 78 1.60 24.03 10.67
C ASN A 78 0.53 23.46 11.64
N GLY A 79 0.49 22.13 11.82
CA GLY A 79 -0.49 21.45 12.67
C GLY A 79 -1.94 21.60 12.20
N LYS A 80 -2.16 22.06 10.95
CA LYS A 80 -3.50 22.26 10.41
C LYS A 80 -4.19 20.92 10.26
N VAL A 81 -5.42 20.83 10.76
CA VAL A 81 -6.27 19.65 10.64
C VAL A 81 -7.57 19.96 9.90
N LEU A 82 -8.24 18.90 9.44
CA LEU A 82 -9.57 18.94 8.86
C LEU A 82 -10.42 17.84 9.51
N PRO A 83 -11.64 18.16 9.96
CA PRO A 83 -12.54 17.14 10.49
C PRO A 83 -13.02 16.24 9.35
N THR A 84 -12.95 14.92 9.55
CA THR A 84 -13.75 13.97 8.76
C THR A 84 -15.05 13.67 9.50
N VAL A 85 -16.16 13.62 8.76
CA VAL A 85 -17.52 13.57 9.30
C VAL A 85 -18.20 12.31 8.81
N ASN A 86 -18.83 11.58 9.72
CA ASN A 86 -19.62 10.42 9.36
C ASN A 86 -20.92 10.87 8.67
N PRO A 87 -21.16 10.53 7.40
CA PRO A 87 -22.33 11.00 6.68
C PRO A 87 -23.65 10.40 7.18
N ALA A 88 -23.60 9.31 7.97
CA ALA A 88 -24.80 8.70 8.54
C ALA A 88 -25.28 9.35 9.84
N THR A 89 -24.35 9.94 10.63
CA THR A 89 -24.66 10.55 11.93
C THR A 89 -24.40 12.05 11.98
N GLU A 90 -23.71 12.60 10.98
CA GLU A 90 -23.21 13.99 10.94
C GLU A 90 -22.21 14.32 12.06
N GLU A 91 -21.75 13.31 12.81
CA GLU A 91 -20.76 13.48 13.87
C GLU A 91 -19.34 13.43 13.31
N VAL A 92 -18.44 14.19 13.93
CA VAL A 92 -17.02 14.16 13.60
C VAL A 92 -16.43 12.81 14.01
N ILE A 93 -15.80 12.11 13.06
CA ILE A 93 -15.09 10.85 13.31
C ILE A 93 -13.77 11.15 14.02
N CYS A 94 -12.95 12.00 13.39
CA CYS A 94 -11.68 12.48 13.94
C CYS A 94 -11.14 13.68 13.12
N ASP A 95 -10.09 14.31 13.65
CA ASP A 95 -9.30 15.33 12.94
C ASP A 95 -8.14 14.67 12.18
N VAL A 96 -8.06 14.96 10.88
CA VAL A 96 -7.00 14.47 9.97
C VAL A 96 -6.04 15.60 9.62
N GLN A 97 -4.74 15.33 9.62
CA GLN A 97 -3.71 16.30 9.24
C GLN A 97 -3.93 16.80 7.81
N CYS A 98 -3.83 18.12 7.61
CA CYS A 98 -4.05 18.79 6.34
C CYS A 98 -2.73 19.26 5.76
N ALA A 99 -2.27 18.60 4.70
CA ALA A 99 -1.01 18.90 4.04
C ALA A 99 -0.93 20.35 3.56
N SER A 100 0.16 21.02 3.92
CA SER A 100 0.57 22.32 3.39
C SER A 100 1.34 22.16 2.07
N LYS A 101 1.66 23.28 1.41
CA LYS A 101 2.52 23.27 0.22
C LYS A 101 3.91 22.68 0.51
N ASN A 102 4.49 22.97 1.67
CA ASN A 102 5.80 22.44 2.05
C ASN A 102 5.74 20.94 2.30
N ASP A 103 4.62 20.42 2.82
CA ASP A 103 4.42 18.97 2.98
C ASP A 103 4.32 18.27 1.62
N VAL A 104 3.70 18.91 0.62
CA VAL A 104 3.72 18.44 -0.78
C VAL A 104 5.15 18.39 -1.31
N ASP A 105 5.93 19.45 -1.13
CA ASP A 105 7.33 19.50 -1.58
C ASP A 105 8.18 18.40 -0.92
N LYS A 106 7.96 18.12 0.37
CA LYS A 106 8.61 17.00 1.10
C LYS A 106 8.23 15.65 0.50
N ALA A 107 6.95 15.42 0.21
CA ALA A 107 6.48 14.18 -0.43
C ALA A 107 7.04 14.00 -1.85
N VAL A 108 7.14 15.09 -2.62
CA VAL A 108 7.77 15.08 -3.96
C VAL A 108 9.25 14.72 -3.85
N ALA A 109 9.97 15.31 -2.90
CA ALA A 109 11.37 14.98 -2.66
C ALA A 109 11.55 13.50 -2.27
N ALA A 110 10.73 12.98 -1.37
CA ALA A 110 10.75 11.56 -0.97
C ALA A 110 10.47 10.62 -2.15
N ALA A 111 9.41 10.89 -2.92
CA ALA A 111 9.05 10.11 -4.11
C ALA A 111 10.16 10.13 -5.17
N LYS A 112 10.79 11.29 -5.37
CA LYS A 112 11.91 11.44 -6.29
C LYS A 112 13.13 10.64 -5.83
N MET A 113 13.49 10.72 -4.56
CA MET A 113 14.60 9.95 -3.99
C MET A 113 14.36 8.44 -4.11
N ALA A 114 13.15 7.98 -3.78
CA ALA A 114 12.75 6.58 -3.93
C ALA A 114 12.84 6.09 -5.39
N PHE A 115 12.54 6.96 -6.36
CA PHE A 115 12.62 6.63 -7.79
C PHE A 115 14.04 6.68 -8.35
N GLU A 116 14.82 7.73 -8.08
CA GLU A 116 16.12 7.95 -8.74
C GLU A 116 17.23 7.10 -8.12
N VAL A 117 17.22 6.95 -6.79
CA VAL A 117 18.32 6.29 -6.06
C VAL A 117 17.87 5.17 -5.13
N GLY A 118 16.56 5.08 -4.84
CA GLY A 118 15.98 4.08 -3.95
C GLY A 118 16.00 2.66 -4.49
N GLU A 119 15.61 1.71 -3.65
CA GLU A 119 15.57 0.28 -3.99
C GLU A 119 14.50 -0.04 -5.04
N TRP A 120 13.42 0.75 -5.09
CA TRP A 120 12.26 0.50 -5.96
C TRP A 120 12.60 0.43 -7.46
N SER A 121 13.54 1.24 -7.91
CA SER A 121 14.01 1.25 -9.30
C SER A 121 15.13 0.23 -9.56
N LYS A 122 15.68 -0.39 -8.51
CA LYS A 122 16.78 -1.36 -8.58
C LYS A 122 16.30 -2.80 -8.49
N ILE A 123 15.20 -3.06 -7.78
CA ILE A 123 14.58 -4.39 -7.74
C ILE A 123 14.08 -4.81 -9.11
N SER A 124 14.08 -6.11 -9.37
CA SER A 124 13.55 -6.65 -10.62
C SER A 124 12.04 -6.41 -10.74
N ALA A 125 11.55 -6.36 -11.97
CA ALA A 125 10.12 -6.26 -12.26
C ALA A 125 9.30 -7.34 -11.54
N ARG A 126 9.84 -8.57 -11.44
CA ARG A 126 9.20 -9.68 -10.74
C ARG A 126 9.12 -9.48 -9.22
N GLU A 127 10.19 -9.00 -8.59
CA GLU A 127 10.21 -8.69 -7.15
C GLU A 127 9.21 -7.57 -6.83
N ARG A 128 9.13 -6.56 -7.69
CA ARG A 128 8.09 -5.53 -7.60
C ARG A 128 6.69 -6.14 -7.61
N GLY A 129 6.41 -7.08 -8.53
CA GLY A 129 5.15 -7.84 -8.56
C GLY A 129 4.88 -8.59 -7.26
N GLN A 130 5.89 -9.21 -6.65
CA GLN A 130 5.74 -9.92 -5.37
C GLN A 130 5.33 -8.99 -4.22
N LEU A 131 5.89 -7.78 -4.15
CA LEU A 131 5.50 -6.78 -3.16
C LEU A 131 4.05 -6.34 -3.36
N LEU A 132 3.61 -6.14 -4.61
CA LEU A 132 2.23 -5.78 -4.93
C LEU A 132 1.24 -6.91 -4.62
N PHE A 133 1.61 -8.17 -4.85
CA PHE A 133 0.81 -9.32 -4.42
C PHE A 133 0.69 -9.39 -2.90
N ARG A 134 1.79 -9.20 -2.17
CA ARG A 134 1.78 -9.20 -0.70
C ARG A 134 0.90 -8.08 -0.15
N LEU A 135 0.92 -6.90 -0.75
CA LEU A 135 0.03 -5.80 -0.39
C LEU A 135 -1.45 -6.18 -0.59
N ALA A 136 -1.79 -6.82 -1.70
CA ALA A 136 -3.15 -7.30 -1.94
C ALA A 136 -3.58 -8.36 -0.91
N ASP A 137 -2.67 -9.25 -0.48
CA ASP A 137 -2.96 -10.24 0.55
C ASP A 137 -3.16 -9.60 1.94
N LEU A 138 -2.39 -8.56 2.28
CA LEU A 138 -2.61 -7.78 3.51
C LEU A 138 -3.95 -7.03 3.47
N MET A 139 -4.32 -6.46 2.32
CA MET A 139 -5.65 -5.86 2.14
C MET A 139 -6.77 -6.89 2.28
N GLN A 140 -6.57 -8.11 1.78
CA GLN A 140 -7.51 -9.22 1.94
C GLN A 140 -7.68 -9.63 3.41
N GLN A 141 -6.58 -9.67 4.17
CA GLN A 141 -6.61 -9.99 5.60
C GLN A 141 -7.35 -8.92 6.42
N HIS A 142 -7.25 -7.65 6.02
CA HIS A 142 -7.89 -6.51 6.70
C HIS A 142 -9.18 -6.04 6.01
N ARG A 143 -9.81 -6.89 5.17
CA ARG A 143 -10.90 -6.45 4.30
C ARG A 143 -12.13 -5.96 5.07
N GLU A 144 -12.45 -6.58 6.21
CA GLU A 144 -13.58 -6.20 7.06
C GLU A 144 -13.32 -4.86 7.75
N GLU A 145 -12.08 -4.63 8.21
CA GLU A 145 -11.65 -3.36 8.78
C GLU A 145 -11.69 -2.25 7.73
N LEU A 146 -11.10 -2.48 6.55
CA LEU A 146 -11.14 -1.54 5.43
C LEU A 146 -12.57 -1.21 5.00
N ALA A 147 -13.46 -2.19 4.93
CA ALA A 147 -14.86 -1.99 4.55
C ALA A 147 -15.64 -1.21 5.63
N THR A 148 -15.29 -1.40 6.91
CA THR A 148 -15.88 -0.69 8.03
C THR A 148 -15.44 0.78 8.02
N ILE A 149 -14.14 1.04 7.81
CA ILE A 149 -13.60 2.40 7.66
C ILE A 149 -14.23 3.09 6.44
N GLU A 150 -14.32 2.42 5.30
CA GLU A 150 -14.97 2.97 4.09
C GLU A 150 -16.44 3.31 4.36
N SER A 151 -17.14 2.49 5.14
CA SER A 151 -18.56 2.70 5.48
C SER A 151 -18.77 3.94 6.34
N ILE A 152 -17.94 4.15 7.37
CA ILE A 152 -18.07 5.33 8.25
C ILE A 152 -17.55 6.62 7.61
N ASP A 153 -16.57 6.54 6.71
CA ASP A 153 -15.91 7.73 6.12
C ASP A 153 -16.61 8.21 4.84
N SER A 154 -17.12 7.29 4.00
CA SER A 154 -17.79 7.62 2.73
C SER A 154 -19.31 7.42 2.74
N GLY A 155 -19.85 6.73 3.76
CA GLY A 155 -21.26 6.34 3.80
C GLY A 155 -21.60 5.12 2.95
N ALA A 156 -20.59 4.41 2.43
CA ALA A 156 -20.81 3.18 1.67
C ALA A 156 -21.56 2.13 2.51
N VAL A 157 -22.58 1.50 1.94
CA VAL A 157 -23.25 0.36 2.58
C VAL A 157 -22.23 -0.76 2.78
N TYR A 158 -22.02 -1.21 4.02
CA TYR A 158 -20.93 -2.14 4.39
C TYR A 158 -20.82 -3.37 3.47
N THR A 159 -21.93 -4.01 3.13
CA THR A 159 -21.92 -5.20 2.25
C THR A 159 -21.44 -4.89 0.84
N LEU A 160 -21.75 -3.69 0.33
CA LEU A 160 -21.25 -3.16 -0.94
C LEU A 160 -19.80 -2.70 -0.82
N ALA A 161 -19.40 -2.12 0.32
CA ALA A 161 -18.01 -1.77 0.60
C ALA A 161 -17.11 -3.02 0.58
N LEU A 162 -17.53 -4.08 1.28
CA LEU A 162 -16.80 -5.34 1.36
C LEU A 162 -16.65 -6.01 -0.01
N LYS A 163 -17.74 -6.11 -0.78
CA LYS A 163 -17.74 -6.79 -2.08
C LYS A 163 -17.07 -5.96 -3.18
N THR A 164 -17.38 -4.67 -3.25
CA THR A 164 -17.00 -3.82 -4.38
C THR A 164 -15.82 -2.92 -4.03
N HIS A 165 -15.94 -2.06 -3.01
CA HIS A 165 -14.91 -1.05 -2.73
C HIS A 165 -13.58 -1.72 -2.36
N VAL A 166 -13.62 -2.69 -1.46
CA VAL A 166 -12.44 -3.43 -1.00
C VAL A 166 -12.15 -4.63 -1.90
N GLY A 167 -13.17 -5.43 -2.23
CA GLY A 167 -13.00 -6.62 -3.07
C GLY A 167 -12.37 -6.32 -4.43
N MET A 168 -12.90 -5.35 -5.18
CA MET A 168 -12.31 -4.96 -6.47
C MET A 168 -10.96 -4.27 -6.31
N SER A 169 -10.70 -3.59 -5.18
CA SER A 169 -9.38 -3.04 -4.90
C SER A 169 -8.33 -4.14 -4.80
N ILE A 170 -8.60 -5.19 -4.02
CA ILE A 170 -7.70 -6.35 -3.88
C ILE A 170 -7.44 -7.01 -5.24
N GLU A 171 -8.49 -7.22 -6.04
CA GLU A 171 -8.37 -7.79 -7.39
C GLU A 171 -7.53 -6.90 -8.31
N THR A 172 -7.69 -5.57 -8.22
CA THR A 172 -6.91 -4.60 -8.99
C THR A 172 -5.41 -4.72 -8.69
N TRP A 173 -5.04 -4.79 -7.40
CA TRP A 173 -3.65 -4.96 -7.00
C TRP A 173 -3.07 -6.29 -7.49
N ARG A 174 -3.81 -7.39 -7.37
CA ARG A 174 -3.40 -8.71 -7.91
C ARG A 174 -3.24 -8.68 -9.43
N TYR A 175 -4.16 -8.04 -10.13
CA TYR A 175 -4.14 -7.92 -11.58
C TYR A 175 -2.87 -7.20 -12.06
N PHE A 176 -2.59 -6.02 -11.50
CA PHE A 176 -1.42 -5.23 -11.90
C PHE A 176 -0.09 -5.79 -11.37
N ALA A 177 -0.09 -6.48 -10.23
CA ALA A 177 1.07 -7.25 -9.78
C ALA A 177 1.52 -8.26 -10.84
N GLY A 178 0.56 -8.95 -11.46
CA GLY A 178 0.80 -9.89 -12.56
C GLY A 178 1.33 -9.25 -13.85
N TRP A 179 1.19 -7.93 -14.04
CA TRP A 179 1.69 -7.24 -15.22
C TRP A 179 3.16 -6.83 -15.13
N THR A 180 3.70 -6.72 -13.93
CA THR A 180 5.03 -6.12 -13.69
C THR A 180 6.15 -6.68 -14.58
N ASP A 181 6.20 -8.01 -14.76
CA ASP A 181 7.18 -8.72 -15.60
C ASP A 181 6.70 -9.01 -17.04
N LYS A 182 5.53 -8.50 -17.42
CA LYS A 182 4.90 -8.69 -18.75
C LYS A 182 4.82 -7.41 -19.56
N ILE A 183 5.39 -6.31 -19.06
CA ILE A 183 5.54 -5.07 -19.80
C ILE A 183 6.65 -5.24 -20.84
N GLN A 184 6.27 -5.33 -22.11
CA GLN A 184 7.19 -5.61 -23.22
C GLN A 184 7.37 -4.42 -24.16
N GLY A 185 8.58 -4.31 -24.70
CA GLY A 185 8.89 -3.48 -25.86
C GLY A 185 8.58 -4.20 -27.17
N SER A 186 9.13 -3.70 -28.26
CA SER A 186 8.96 -4.27 -29.60
C SER A 186 10.24 -4.13 -30.40
N THR A 187 10.54 -5.10 -31.27
CA THR A 187 11.59 -5.00 -32.28
C THR A 187 10.96 -4.53 -33.60
N ILE A 188 11.51 -3.49 -34.22
CA ILE A 188 10.92 -2.85 -35.40
C ILE A 188 11.81 -3.13 -36.63
N PRO A 189 11.27 -3.72 -37.71
CA PRO A 189 12.02 -4.03 -38.92
C PRO A 189 12.23 -2.77 -39.77
N VAL A 190 13.21 -1.95 -39.40
CA VAL A 190 13.58 -0.74 -40.15
C VAL A 190 14.43 -1.09 -41.38
N SER A 191 14.34 -0.27 -42.43
CA SER A 191 15.21 -0.38 -43.60
C SER A 191 16.68 -0.29 -43.20
N HIS A 192 17.49 -1.22 -43.70
CA HIS A 192 18.93 -1.26 -43.43
C HIS A 192 19.70 -0.21 -44.24
N ALA A 193 20.62 0.49 -43.57
CA ALA A 193 21.61 1.37 -44.18
C ALA A 193 22.75 0.54 -44.80
N ARG A 194 22.47 -0.07 -45.97
CA ARG A 194 23.43 -0.96 -46.66
C ARG A 194 24.78 -0.26 -46.91
N PRO A 195 25.92 -0.97 -46.77
CA PRO A 195 26.07 -2.42 -46.53
C PRO A 195 25.87 -2.85 -45.08
N ASN A 196 25.63 -1.91 -44.15
CA ASN A 196 25.44 -2.18 -42.74
C ASN A 196 24.01 -2.66 -42.44
N ARG A 197 23.83 -3.28 -41.26
CA ARG A 197 22.52 -3.68 -40.71
C ARG A 197 22.13 -2.75 -39.56
N ASN A 198 20.84 -2.57 -39.37
CA ASN A 198 20.27 -1.78 -38.28
C ASN A 198 19.38 -2.66 -37.41
N LEU A 199 19.49 -2.49 -36.09
CA LEU A 199 18.59 -3.07 -35.10
C LEU A 199 17.85 -1.92 -34.41
N SER A 200 16.52 -1.95 -34.48
CA SER A 200 15.66 -1.01 -33.78
C SER A 200 14.76 -1.75 -32.81
N PHE A 201 14.72 -1.31 -31.56
CA PHE A 201 13.84 -1.85 -30.53
C PHE A 201 13.33 -0.73 -29.62
N THR A 202 12.21 -0.98 -28.95
CA THR A 202 11.64 -0.08 -27.94
C THR A 202 11.84 -0.65 -26.55
N LYS A 203 12.00 0.23 -25.57
CA LYS A 203 11.97 -0.08 -24.15
C LYS A 203 10.78 0.62 -23.51
N ARG A 204 10.13 -0.04 -22.56
CA ARG A 204 9.10 0.55 -21.73
C ARG A 204 9.74 0.91 -20.40
N GLU A 205 9.84 2.21 -20.14
CA GLU A 205 10.46 2.75 -18.93
C GLU A 205 9.39 3.50 -18.12
N PRO A 206 9.49 3.52 -16.78
CA PRO A 206 8.60 4.31 -15.95
C PRO A 206 8.70 5.81 -16.31
N ILE A 207 7.63 6.55 -16.05
CA ILE A 207 7.59 8.01 -16.26
C ILE A 207 8.35 8.73 -15.13
N GLY A 208 8.29 8.21 -13.90
CA GLY A 208 8.97 8.78 -12.73
C GLY A 208 8.03 8.99 -11.55
N VAL A 209 8.05 10.20 -10.99
CA VAL A 209 7.14 10.58 -9.89
C VAL A 209 5.77 10.94 -10.45
N CYS A 210 4.71 10.34 -9.93
CA CYS A 210 3.33 10.60 -10.34
C CYS A 210 2.49 11.16 -9.20
N ALA A 211 1.73 12.22 -9.48
CA ALA A 211 0.69 12.72 -8.58
C ALA A 211 -0.68 12.15 -8.99
N LEU A 212 -1.39 11.54 -8.05
CA LEU A 212 -2.71 10.96 -8.26
C LEU A 212 -3.73 11.66 -7.36
N ILE A 213 -4.78 12.20 -7.96
CA ILE A 213 -5.89 12.84 -7.24
C ILE A 213 -7.12 11.97 -7.41
N THR A 214 -7.77 11.59 -6.30
CA THR A 214 -8.95 10.71 -6.32
C THR A 214 -10.22 11.43 -5.87
N PRO A 215 -11.38 11.07 -6.44
CA PRO A 215 -12.68 11.53 -5.98
C PRO A 215 -13.13 10.78 -4.71
N TRP A 216 -14.25 11.21 -4.15
CA TRP A 216 -14.77 10.73 -2.86
C TRP A 216 -15.76 9.56 -2.93
N ASN A 217 -16.23 9.20 -4.12
CA ASN A 217 -17.34 8.26 -4.28
C ASN A 217 -16.97 6.78 -4.09
N TYR A 218 -15.70 6.41 -4.35
CA TYR A 218 -15.14 5.10 -4.02
C TYR A 218 -13.67 5.27 -3.58
N PRO A 219 -13.40 5.79 -2.38
CA PRO A 219 -12.07 6.26 -1.98
C PRO A 219 -10.96 5.23 -2.19
N LEU A 220 -11.11 4.02 -1.63
CA LEU A 220 -10.09 2.97 -1.73
C LEU A 220 -9.99 2.38 -3.14
N MET A 221 -11.12 2.25 -3.83
CA MET A 221 -11.18 1.65 -5.17
C MET A 221 -10.53 2.56 -6.21
N MET A 222 -10.82 3.86 -6.18
CA MET A 222 -10.22 4.84 -7.09
C MET A 222 -8.73 5.02 -6.84
N LEU A 223 -8.31 4.95 -5.56
CA LEU A 223 -6.90 4.87 -5.20
C LEU A 223 -6.25 3.65 -5.85
N SER A 224 -6.85 2.46 -5.67
CA SER A 224 -6.30 1.19 -6.16
C SER A 224 -6.20 1.16 -7.69
N TRP A 225 -7.23 1.61 -8.41
CA TRP A 225 -7.24 1.67 -9.88
C TRP A 225 -6.10 2.49 -10.46
N LYS A 226 -5.81 3.65 -9.87
CA LYS A 226 -4.75 4.53 -10.37
C LYS A 226 -3.38 4.07 -9.88
N MET A 227 -3.27 3.75 -8.59
CA MET A 227 -1.99 3.49 -7.95
C MET A 227 -1.40 2.14 -8.34
N ALA A 228 -2.22 1.08 -8.42
CA ALA A 228 -1.71 -0.26 -8.75
C ALA A 228 -1.04 -0.29 -10.14
N ALA A 229 -1.66 0.34 -11.14
CA ALA A 229 -1.08 0.46 -12.48
C ALA A 229 0.20 1.31 -12.47
N CYS A 230 0.19 2.43 -11.74
CA CYS A 230 1.32 3.34 -11.60
C CYS A 230 2.55 2.63 -11.01
N LEU A 231 2.35 1.92 -9.90
CA LEU A 231 3.42 1.17 -9.22
C LEU A 231 3.85 -0.05 -10.02
N ALA A 232 2.94 -0.77 -10.68
CA ALA A 232 3.33 -1.91 -11.51
C ALA A 232 4.27 -1.53 -12.66
N ALA A 233 4.07 -0.34 -13.23
CA ALA A 233 4.94 0.26 -14.24
C ALA A 233 6.29 0.75 -13.68
N GLY A 234 6.48 0.77 -12.35
CA GLY A 234 7.74 1.15 -11.69
C GLY A 234 7.87 2.62 -11.31
N ASN A 235 6.77 3.37 -11.34
CA ASN A 235 6.75 4.76 -10.88
C ASN A 235 6.72 4.82 -9.34
N THR A 236 6.97 5.99 -8.78
CA THR A 236 6.66 6.34 -7.39
C THR A 236 5.49 7.31 -7.37
N VAL A 237 4.75 7.36 -6.25
CA VAL A 237 3.45 8.00 -6.21
C VAL A 237 3.25 8.90 -5.01
N ILE A 238 2.58 10.02 -5.27
CA ILE A 238 1.99 10.90 -4.27
C ILE A 238 0.49 10.88 -4.53
N ILE A 239 -0.28 10.40 -3.58
CA ILE A 239 -1.74 10.39 -3.69
C ILE A 239 -2.35 11.43 -2.78
N LYS A 240 -3.25 12.22 -3.36
CA LYS A 240 -4.12 13.14 -2.66
C LYS A 240 -5.54 12.56 -2.65
N PRO A 241 -5.97 11.91 -1.55
CA PRO A 241 -7.36 11.50 -1.41
C PRO A 241 -8.29 12.72 -1.37
N ALA A 242 -9.56 12.51 -1.69
CA ALA A 242 -10.56 13.55 -1.49
C ALA A 242 -10.63 13.94 0.00
N GLN A 243 -10.78 15.24 0.25
CA GLN A 243 -10.71 15.82 1.59
C GLN A 243 -11.72 15.19 2.58
N VAL A 244 -12.90 14.80 2.08
CA VAL A 244 -14.03 14.34 2.89
C VAL A 244 -13.96 12.87 3.27
N CYS A 245 -13.02 12.10 2.69
CA CYS A 245 -12.93 10.66 2.92
C CYS A 245 -11.48 10.13 2.79
N PRO A 246 -10.56 10.55 3.69
CA PRO A 246 -9.15 10.20 3.62
C PRO A 246 -8.80 8.88 4.33
N LEU A 247 -9.68 8.31 5.15
CA LEU A 247 -9.29 7.35 6.18
C LEU A 247 -8.82 6.00 5.61
N THR A 248 -9.49 5.48 4.58
CA THR A 248 -9.04 4.22 3.95
C THR A 248 -7.75 4.37 3.16
N ALA A 249 -7.45 5.55 2.62
CA ALA A 249 -6.16 5.83 1.99
C ALA A 249 -5.01 5.82 3.03
N LEU A 250 -5.27 6.36 4.23
CA LEU A 250 -4.30 6.34 5.33
C LEU A 250 -4.12 4.93 5.90
N LYS A 251 -5.20 4.16 6.07
CA LYS A 251 -5.11 2.75 6.47
C LYS A 251 -4.35 1.91 5.43
N PHE A 252 -4.59 2.16 4.15
CA PHE A 252 -3.85 1.52 3.07
C PHE A 252 -2.34 1.84 3.14
N ALA A 253 -1.96 3.06 3.51
CA ALA A 253 -0.56 3.45 3.67
C ALA A 253 0.15 2.62 4.75
N GLU A 254 -0.51 2.36 5.88
CA GLU A 254 -0.02 1.45 6.92
C GLU A 254 0.23 0.03 6.34
N LEU A 255 -0.74 -0.51 5.59
CA LEU A 255 -0.60 -1.82 4.97
C LEU A 255 0.55 -1.87 3.95
N SER A 256 0.85 -0.75 3.28
CA SER A 256 1.98 -0.66 2.35
C SER A 256 3.34 -0.81 3.03
N VAL A 257 3.50 -0.26 4.24
CA VAL A 257 4.71 -0.46 5.06
C VAL A 257 4.82 -1.92 5.48
N ARG A 258 3.72 -2.52 5.96
CA ARG A 258 3.69 -3.95 6.33
C ARG A 258 3.96 -4.89 5.15
N ALA A 259 3.62 -4.46 3.92
CA ALA A 259 3.95 -5.20 2.71
C ALA A 259 5.45 -5.14 2.34
N GLY A 260 6.20 -4.24 2.96
CA GLY A 260 7.61 -3.97 2.62
C GLY A 260 7.76 -3.13 1.36
N ILE A 261 6.78 -2.28 1.04
CA ILE A 261 6.96 -1.26 0.00
C ILE A 261 8.03 -0.27 0.49
N PRO A 262 9.09 0.01 -0.30
CA PRO A 262 10.16 0.89 0.15
C PRO A 262 9.66 2.30 0.52
N PRO A 263 10.28 2.95 1.52
CA PRO A 263 9.98 4.33 1.88
C PRO A 263 10.01 5.28 0.68
N GLY A 264 9.06 6.21 0.65
CA GLY A 264 8.92 7.22 -0.41
C GLY A 264 8.27 6.73 -1.69
N VAL A 265 8.12 5.41 -1.92
CA VAL A 265 7.42 4.89 -3.10
C VAL A 265 5.95 5.28 -3.10
N ILE A 266 5.31 5.27 -1.92
CA ILE A 266 3.94 5.72 -1.71
C ILE A 266 3.97 6.85 -0.68
N ASN A 267 3.30 7.96 -1.01
CA ASN A 267 3.06 9.07 -0.10
C ASN A 267 1.57 9.44 -0.16
N VAL A 268 0.93 9.66 0.99
CA VAL A 268 -0.51 9.98 1.08
C VAL A 268 -0.69 11.33 1.77
N LEU A 269 -1.30 12.28 1.07
CA LEU A 269 -1.47 13.66 1.52
C LEU A 269 -2.95 14.06 1.58
N PRO A 270 -3.65 13.78 2.70
CA PRO A 270 -4.93 14.43 2.97
C PRO A 270 -4.76 15.95 3.02
N GLY A 271 -5.75 16.70 2.54
CA GLY A 271 -5.72 18.16 2.53
C GLY A 271 -6.72 18.77 1.54
N THR A 272 -6.76 20.09 1.46
CA THR A 272 -7.71 20.79 0.58
C THR A 272 -7.30 20.66 -0.89
N GLY A 273 -8.28 20.62 -1.79
CA GLY A 273 -8.02 20.56 -3.23
C GLY A 273 -7.15 21.71 -3.75
N SER A 274 -7.39 22.92 -3.26
CA SER A 274 -6.71 24.14 -3.71
C SER A 274 -5.26 24.30 -3.24
N VAL A 275 -4.87 23.64 -2.15
CA VAL A 275 -3.53 23.79 -1.56
C VAL A 275 -2.66 22.57 -1.83
N THR A 276 -3.25 21.37 -1.75
CA THR A 276 -2.54 20.10 -1.86
C THR A 276 -2.67 19.45 -3.25
N GLY A 277 -3.67 19.85 -4.05
CA GLY A 277 -4.02 19.20 -5.32
C GLY A 277 -3.53 19.91 -6.57
#